data_AF-A0A8T6F0Q2-F1
#
_entry.id   AF-A0A8T6F0Q2-F1
#
_cell.length_a   1.000
_cell.length_b   1.000
_cell.length_c   1.000
_cell.angle_alpha   90.00
_cell.angle_beta   90.00
_cell.angle_gamma   90.00
#
_symmetry.space_group_name_H-M   'P 1'
#
loop_
_entity.id
_entity.type
_entity.pdbx_description
1 polymer ?
#
loop_
_entity_poly.entity_id
_entity_poly.type
_entity_poly.pdbx_seq_one_letter_code
_entity_poly.pdbx_strand_id
1 'polypeptide(L)'
;MEADLLDEHRYEEWLDLFTEDARYHAPMKRNVSSREMDTELTREKIEMSWFDEGKDTLTKRVAQIRTGVHWAEEPLSRVTHFVSNVRLLDSGSGDVGAGEIRVKSRFLVHRNRLEDEDNTWIGNRIDTLRRVDGEWKISRREIYLDQNVLLSKNLTNFF
;
A
#
# COMPACT_ATOMS: atom_id res chain seq x y z
N MET A 1 -12.08 8.92 -6.35
CA MET A 1 -11.81 7.54 -5.86
C MET A 1 -10.47 7.55 -5.13
N GLU A 2 -10.12 6.51 -4.36
CA GLU A 2 -8.84 6.46 -3.64
C GLU A 2 -7.63 6.69 -4.57
N ALA A 3 -7.60 6.01 -5.72
CA ALA A 3 -6.55 6.15 -6.73
C ALA A 3 -6.36 7.62 -7.17
N ASP A 4 -7.46 8.31 -7.48
CA ASP A 4 -7.42 9.73 -7.87
C ASP A 4 -6.81 10.60 -6.77
N LEU A 5 -7.11 10.33 -5.49
CA LEU A 5 -6.52 11.11 -4.39
C LEU A 5 -5.00 10.97 -4.36
N LEU A 6 -4.47 9.77 -4.62
CA LEU A 6 -3.03 9.55 -4.70
C LEU A 6 -2.41 10.19 -5.95
N ASP A 7 -3.06 10.03 -7.11
CA ASP A 7 -2.59 10.53 -8.40
C ASP A 7 -2.62 12.06 -8.49
N GLU A 8 -3.53 12.71 -7.76
CA GLU A 8 -3.65 14.17 -7.63
C GLU A 8 -2.90 14.75 -6.40
N HIS A 9 -2.08 13.94 -5.72
CA HIS A 9 -1.31 14.34 -4.52
C HIS A 9 -2.16 14.84 -3.34
N ARG A 10 -3.44 14.44 -3.26
CA ARG A 10 -4.40 14.76 -2.19
C ARG A 10 -4.24 13.81 -1.00
N TYR A 11 -3.04 13.79 -0.44
CA TYR A 11 -2.63 12.82 0.57
C TYR A 11 -3.35 12.91 1.92
N GLU A 12 -3.78 14.11 2.34
CA GLU A 12 -4.56 14.29 3.57
C GLU A 12 -5.90 13.55 3.48
N GLU A 13 -6.62 13.76 2.37
CA GLU A 13 -7.91 13.10 2.13
C GLU A 13 -7.73 11.59 1.94
N TRP A 14 -6.59 11.16 1.41
CA TRP A 14 -6.22 9.75 1.37
C TRP A 14 -6.01 9.18 2.78
N LEU A 15 -5.36 9.90 3.70
CA LEU A 15 -5.20 9.47 5.10
C LEU A 15 -6.55 9.36 5.83
N ASP A 16 -7.54 10.18 5.48
CA ASP A 16 -8.89 10.13 6.06
C ASP A 16 -9.63 8.83 5.74
N LEU A 17 -9.23 8.12 4.69
CA LEU A 17 -9.74 6.80 4.34
C LEU A 17 -9.29 5.71 5.30
N PHE A 18 -8.29 5.96 6.15
CA PHE A 18 -7.77 4.98 7.11
C PHE A 18 -8.38 5.17 8.50
N THR A 19 -8.62 4.06 9.20
CA THR A 19 -8.93 4.10 10.63
C THR A 19 -7.71 4.53 11.45
N GLU A 20 -7.93 5.05 12.66
CA GLU A 20 -6.82 5.49 13.52
C GLU A 20 -5.87 4.35 13.91
N ASP A 21 -6.39 3.13 14.03
CA ASP A 21 -5.64 1.90 14.32
C ASP A 21 -5.11 1.21 13.05
N ALA A 22 -5.13 1.89 11.90
CA ALA A 22 -4.84 1.24 10.63
C ALA A 22 -3.40 0.73 10.52
N ARG A 23 -3.26 -0.40 9.83
CA ARG A 23 -1.99 -1.07 9.55
C ARG A 23 -1.70 -1.10 8.06
N TYR A 24 -0.53 -0.60 7.68
CA TYR A 24 -0.06 -0.53 6.30
C TYR A 24 1.21 -1.37 6.16
N HIS A 25 1.07 -2.55 5.57
CA HIS A 25 2.11 -3.57 5.54
C HIS A 25 2.42 -4.01 4.11
N ALA A 26 3.70 -4.08 3.78
CA ALA A 26 4.19 -4.56 2.50
C ALA A 26 5.42 -5.46 2.74
N PRO A 27 5.26 -6.79 2.82
CA PRO A 27 6.38 -7.69 3.07
C PRO A 27 7.36 -7.72 1.89
N MET A 28 8.61 -8.11 2.16
CA MET A 28 9.55 -8.47 1.12
C MET A 28 9.28 -9.90 0.64
N LYS A 29 9.44 -10.14 -0.65
CA LYS A 29 9.27 -11.46 -1.27
C LYS A 29 10.63 -12.09 -1.55
N ARG A 30 10.81 -13.36 -1.23
CA ARG A 30 12.04 -14.14 -1.41
C ARG A 30 11.84 -15.19 -2.48
N ASN A 31 12.87 -15.48 -3.27
CA ASN A 31 12.84 -16.67 -4.12
C ASN A 31 13.11 -17.90 -3.25
N VAL A 32 12.08 -18.71 -3.02
CA VAL A 32 12.15 -19.96 -2.26
C VAL A 32 11.82 -21.15 -3.15
N SER A 33 12.18 -22.35 -2.73
CA SER A 33 11.76 -23.56 -3.44
C SER A 33 10.25 -23.76 -3.31
N SER A 34 9.64 -24.50 -4.24
CA SER A 34 8.19 -24.79 -4.18
C SER A 34 7.76 -25.55 -2.91
N ARG A 35 8.71 -26.16 -2.19
CA ARG A 35 8.47 -26.86 -0.91
C ARG A 35 8.46 -25.92 0.29
N GLU A 36 8.89 -24.67 0.11
CA GLU A 36 9.11 -23.69 1.17
C GLU A 36 8.29 -22.41 0.95
N MET A 37 7.22 -22.48 0.14
CA MET A 37 6.36 -21.34 -0.22
C MET A 37 5.84 -20.55 1.00
N ASP A 38 5.64 -21.21 2.14
CA ASP A 38 5.19 -20.57 3.39
C ASP A 38 6.24 -19.60 3.99
N THR A 39 7.47 -19.62 3.48
CA THR A 39 8.59 -18.75 3.88
C THR A 39 8.93 -17.69 2.83
N GLU A 40 8.15 -17.61 1.75
CA GLU A 40 8.37 -16.68 0.64
C GLU A 40 8.28 -15.22 1.10
N LEU A 41 7.39 -14.91 2.04
CA LEU A 41 7.15 -13.55 2.53
C LEU A 41 7.82 -13.31 3.88
N THR A 42 8.35 -12.10 4.08
CA THR A 42 8.81 -11.69 5.41
C THR A 42 7.66 -11.51 6.39
N ARG A 43 7.92 -11.84 7.66
CA ARG A 43 6.93 -11.78 8.74
C ARG A 43 6.81 -10.37 9.31
N GLU A 44 5.57 -9.86 9.36
CA GLU A 44 5.22 -8.56 9.99
C GLU A 44 5.78 -8.47 11.42
N LYS A 45 6.29 -7.30 11.82
CA LYS A 45 6.90 -7.00 13.14
C LYS A 45 8.10 -7.83 13.56
N ILE A 46 8.55 -8.79 12.75
CA ILE A 46 9.66 -9.69 13.08
C ILE A 46 10.81 -9.50 12.10
N GLU A 47 10.50 -9.42 10.81
CA GLU A 47 11.47 -9.31 9.73
C GLU A 47 11.31 -7.98 8.98
N MET A 48 12.34 -7.60 8.22
CA MET A 48 12.28 -6.40 7.39
C MET A 48 11.16 -6.49 6.36
N SER A 49 10.44 -5.39 6.19
CA SER A 49 9.35 -5.21 5.22
C SER A 49 9.60 -3.92 4.45
N TRP A 50 9.06 -3.78 3.24
CA TRP A 50 9.09 -2.51 2.51
C TRP A 50 8.33 -1.42 3.26
N PHE A 51 7.18 -1.81 3.84
CA PHE A 51 6.39 -1.00 4.75
C PHE A 51 5.90 -1.88 5.90
N ASP A 52 5.98 -1.38 7.13
CA ASP A 52 5.35 -1.96 8.32
C ASP A 52 4.98 -0.79 9.25
N GLU A 53 3.89 -0.11 8.90
CA GLU A 53 3.59 1.23 9.41
C GLU A 53 2.17 1.35 9.96
N GLY A 54 2.02 2.23 10.95
CA GLY A 54 0.72 2.72 11.41
C GLY A 54 0.35 4.04 10.75
N LYS A 55 -0.92 4.48 10.91
CA LYS A 55 -1.41 5.76 10.38
C LYS A 55 -0.58 6.96 10.86
N ASP A 56 -0.04 6.91 12.08
CA ASP A 56 0.84 7.97 12.62
C ASP A 56 2.13 8.15 11.78
N THR A 57 2.68 7.04 11.28
CA THR A 57 3.91 7.05 10.47
C THR A 57 3.59 7.47 9.04
N LEU A 58 2.48 7.01 8.47
CA LEU A 58 1.98 7.49 7.19
C LEU A 58 1.73 9.01 7.21
N THR A 59 1.13 9.52 8.29
CA THR A 59 0.90 10.96 8.49
C THR A 59 2.20 11.76 8.46
N LYS A 60 3.26 11.25 9.09
CA LYS A 60 4.59 11.89 9.05
C LYS A 60 5.21 11.85 7.65
N ARG A 61 5.02 10.77 6.89
CA ARG A 61 5.47 10.68 5.49
C ARG A 61 4.76 11.71 4.61
N VAL A 62 3.44 11.83 4.76
CA VAL A 62 2.65 12.86 4.05
C VAL A 62 3.13 14.26 4.43
N ALA A 63 3.30 14.54 5.72
CA ALA A 63 3.85 15.81 6.18
C ALA A 63 5.23 16.09 5.57
N GLN A 64 6.11 15.09 5.49
CA GLN A 64 7.43 15.20 4.88
C GLN A 64 7.34 15.57 3.40
N ILE A 65 6.52 14.88 2.60
CA ILE A 65 6.30 15.19 1.18
C ILE A 65 5.85 16.65 1.01
N ARG A 66 4.94 17.11 1.88
CA ARG A 66 4.40 18.48 1.83
C ARG A 66 5.38 19.58 2.21
N THR A 67 6.50 19.26 2.86
CA THR A 67 7.48 20.29 3.27
C THR A 67 8.19 20.96 2.08
N GLY A 68 8.18 20.35 0.89
CA GLY A 68 8.96 20.82 -0.26
C GLY A 68 10.47 20.63 -0.11
N VAL A 69 10.94 20.04 1.00
CA VAL A 69 12.34 19.65 1.20
C VAL A 69 12.54 18.13 1.14
N HIS A 70 11.51 17.39 0.75
CA HIS A 70 11.63 15.98 0.44
C HIS A 70 12.23 15.81 -0.95
N TRP A 71 13.56 15.90 -1.04
CA TRP A 71 14.29 15.83 -2.33
C TRP A 71 13.94 14.62 -3.19
N ALA A 72 13.52 13.52 -2.57
CA ALA A 72 13.08 12.32 -3.27
C ALA A 72 11.72 12.48 -3.99
N GLU A 73 10.95 13.53 -3.69
CA GLU A 73 9.68 13.93 -4.33
C GLU A 73 9.68 15.42 -4.72
N GLU A 74 10.85 16.04 -4.88
CA GLU A 74 10.97 17.40 -5.42
C GLU A 74 11.79 17.34 -6.73
N PRO A 75 11.17 17.52 -7.91
CA PRO A 75 9.74 17.74 -8.15
C PRO A 75 8.89 16.48 -7.92
N LEU A 76 7.58 16.68 -7.67
CA LEU A 76 6.62 15.60 -7.42
C LEU A 76 6.58 14.60 -8.57
N SER A 77 6.47 13.32 -8.21
CA SER A 77 6.26 12.24 -9.16
C SER A 77 4.95 12.37 -9.92
N ARG A 78 4.98 12.01 -11.20
CA ARG A 78 3.78 11.70 -11.98
C ARG A 78 3.42 10.25 -11.70
N VAL A 79 2.26 10.00 -11.11
CA VAL A 79 1.84 8.67 -10.68
C VAL A 79 0.49 8.33 -11.30
N THR A 80 0.27 7.06 -11.60
CA THR A 80 -1.04 6.54 -12.01
C THR A 80 -1.30 5.20 -11.37
N HIS A 81 -2.44 5.08 -10.69
CA HIS A 81 -2.89 3.84 -10.06
C HIS A 81 -3.99 3.16 -10.88
N PHE A 82 -3.65 2.04 -11.53
CA PHE A 82 -4.63 1.16 -12.15
C PHE A 82 -5.04 0.07 -11.17
N VAL A 83 -6.32 0.06 -10.78
CA VAL A 83 -6.90 -0.96 -9.91
C VAL A 83 -7.83 -1.86 -10.72
N SER A 84 -7.67 -3.17 -10.58
CA SER A 84 -8.51 -4.15 -11.27
C SER A 84 -8.71 -5.42 -10.43
N ASN A 85 -9.48 -6.37 -10.96
CA ASN A 85 -9.73 -7.68 -10.35
C ASN A 85 -10.21 -7.59 -8.89
N VAL A 86 -11.05 -6.60 -8.59
CA VAL A 86 -11.60 -6.37 -7.25
C VAL A 86 -12.53 -7.52 -6.87
N ARG A 87 -12.28 -8.16 -5.74
CA ARG A 87 -13.04 -9.30 -5.23
C ARG A 87 -13.20 -9.19 -3.72
N LEU A 88 -14.40 -9.46 -3.23
CA LEU A 88 -14.60 -9.74 -1.81
C LEU A 88 -13.97 -11.09 -1.50
N LEU A 89 -13.15 -11.13 -0.45
CA LEU A 89 -12.72 -12.38 0.17
C LEU A 89 -13.82 -12.80 1.15
N ASP A 90 -14.17 -14.08 1.12
CA ASP A 90 -15.24 -14.61 1.97
C ASP A 90 -14.98 -14.25 3.44
N SER A 91 -15.98 -13.70 4.12
CA SER A 91 -15.90 -13.27 5.53
C SER A 91 -15.91 -14.46 6.50
N GLY A 92 -15.76 -15.68 5.99
CA GLY A 92 -15.91 -16.95 6.72
C GLY A 92 -14.70 -17.43 7.51
N SER A 93 -13.54 -16.76 7.44
CA SER A 93 -12.41 -17.03 8.33
C SER A 93 -12.51 -16.10 9.55
N GLY A 94 -12.59 -16.66 10.76
CA GLY A 94 -12.80 -15.97 12.04
C GLY A 94 -11.74 -14.94 12.48
N ASP A 95 -10.97 -14.41 11.54
CA ASP A 95 -9.96 -13.35 11.71
C ASP A 95 -10.50 -11.95 11.39
N VAL A 96 -11.73 -11.84 10.88
CA VAL A 96 -12.37 -10.56 10.50
C VAL A 96 -13.40 -10.18 11.56
N GLY A 97 -13.27 -8.98 12.13
CA GLY A 97 -14.18 -8.51 13.18
C GLY A 97 -15.62 -8.38 12.67
N ALA A 98 -16.59 -8.42 13.58
CA ALA A 98 -17.98 -8.17 13.22
C ALA A 98 -18.12 -6.79 12.54
N GLY A 99 -18.60 -6.77 11.30
CA GLY A 99 -18.77 -5.53 10.51
C GLY A 99 -17.57 -5.12 9.66
N GLU A 100 -16.54 -5.97 9.55
CA GLU A 100 -15.44 -5.80 8.62
C GLU A 100 -15.61 -6.67 7.37
N ILE A 101 -15.02 -6.23 6.25
CA ILE A 101 -14.94 -7.01 5.01
C ILE A 101 -13.50 -7.02 4.50
N ARG A 102 -13.11 -8.10 3.83
CA ARG A 102 -11.81 -8.19 3.16
C ARG A 102 -12.00 -8.09 1.66
N VAL A 103 -11.18 -7.26 1.03
CA VAL A 103 -11.19 -7.01 -0.41
C VAL A 103 -9.81 -7.32 -0.96
N LYS A 104 -9.73 -8.12 -2.01
CA LYS A 104 -8.51 -8.32 -2.79
C LYS A 104 -8.63 -7.60 -4.12
N SER A 105 -7.60 -6.86 -4.51
CA SER A 105 -7.50 -6.26 -5.84
C SER A 105 -6.10 -6.43 -6.41
N ARG A 106 -6.00 -6.37 -7.74
CA ARG A 106 -4.74 -6.21 -8.45
C ARG A 106 -4.46 -4.73 -8.63
N PHE A 107 -3.19 -4.36 -8.62
CA PHE A 107 -2.77 -3.00 -8.97
C PHE A 107 -1.63 -3.02 -9.98
N LEU A 108 -1.58 -1.97 -10.79
CA LEU A 108 -0.40 -1.49 -11.48
C LEU A 108 -0.22 -0.02 -11.10
N VAL A 109 0.89 0.30 -10.45
CA VAL A 109 1.28 1.68 -10.15
C VAL A 109 2.41 2.04 -11.09
N HIS A 110 2.13 2.98 -11.99
CA HIS A 110 3.14 3.59 -12.84
C HIS A 110 3.63 4.87 -12.18
N ARG A 111 4.93 5.09 -12.22
CA ARG A 111 5.57 6.33 -11.82
C ARG A 111 6.57 6.76 -12.87
N ASN A 112 6.48 8.03 -13.25
CA ASN A 112 7.53 8.72 -13.97
C ASN A 112 8.04 9.94 -13.18
N ARG A 113 9.35 10.08 -13.07
CA ARG A 113 10.02 11.22 -12.40
C ARG A 113 11.08 11.86 -13.29
N LEU A 114 11.38 13.12 -12.98
CA LEU A 114 12.42 13.90 -13.64
C LEU A 114 12.27 13.83 -15.18
N GLU A 115 13.35 13.50 -15.87
CA GLU A 115 13.41 13.38 -17.34
C GLU A 115 13.02 11.98 -17.82
N ASP A 116 13.62 10.92 -17.26
CA ASP A 116 13.55 9.56 -17.79
C ASP A 116 13.39 8.45 -16.73
N GLU A 117 13.21 8.81 -15.46
CA GLU A 117 13.04 7.81 -14.41
C GLU A 117 11.64 7.19 -14.51
N ASP A 118 11.58 5.96 -15.02
CA ASP A 118 10.34 5.21 -15.20
C ASP A 118 10.31 3.95 -14.32
N ASN A 119 9.28 3.83 -13.50
CA ASN A 119 9.07 2.67 -12.64
C ASN A 119 7.64 2.18 -12.74
N THR A 120 7.50 0.86 -12.77
CA THR A 120 6.19 0.20 -12.71
C THR A 120 6.23 -0.85 -11.61
N TRP A 121 5.25 -0.79 -10.72
CA TRP A 121 5.04 -1.78 -9.68
C TRP A 121 3.72 -2.50 -9.92
N ILE A 122 3.79 -3.83 -9.96
CA ILE A 122 2.65 -4.69 -10.21
C ILE A 122 2.50 -5.62 -9.02
N GLY A 123 1.27 -5.86 -8.61
CA GLY A 123 1.02 -6.72 -7.48
C GLY A 123 -0.45 -6.89 -7.17
N ASN A 124 -0.70 -7.24 -5.92
CA ASN A 124 -2.04 -7.27 -5.36
C ASN A 124 -2.04 -6.64 -3.98
N ARG A 125 -3.20 -6.10 -3.60
CA ARG A 125 -3.45 -5.65 -2.23
C ARG A 125 -4.62 -6.42 -1.63
N ILE A 126 -4.53 -6.66 -0.34
CA ILE A 126 -5.62 -7.17 0.48
C ILE A 126 -5.93 -6.09 1.51
N ASP A 127 -7.12 -5.51 1.39
CA ASP A 127 -7.60 -4.47 2.28
C ASP A 127 -8.65 -5.07 3.22
N THR A 128 -8.55 -4.78 4.52
CA THR A 128 -9.64 -4.97 5.47
C THR A 128 -10.32 -3.62 5.65
N LEU A 129 -11.61 -3.59 5.33
CA LEU A 129 -12.44 -2.40 5.44
C LEU A 129 -13.36 -2.55 6.65
N ARG A 130 -13.42 -1.52 7.48
CA ARG A 130 -14.29 -1.42 8.66
C ARG A 130 -15.27 -0.28 8.46
N ARG A 131 -16.53 -0.46 8.86
CA ARG A 131 -17.48 0.65 8.95
C ARG A 131 -17.18 1.51 10.18
N VAL A 132 -16.98 2.81 9.97
CA VAL A 132 -16.82 3.83 11.01
C VAL A 132 -17.78 4.96 10.67
N ASP A 133 -18.72 5.26 11.57
CA ASP A 133 -19.72 6.33 11.39
C ASP A 133 -20.52 6.26 10.07
N GLY A 134 -20.73 5.04 9.57
CA GLY A 134 -21.48 4.79 8.32
C GLY A 134 -20.63 4.76 7.05
N GLU A 135 -19.34 5.08 7.14
CA GLU A 135 -18.39 5.08 6.02
C GLU A 135 -17.45 3.88 6.08
N TRP A 136 -16.99 3.40 4.92
CA TRP A 136 -15.95 2.38 4.85
C TRP A 136 -14.58 3.01 4.98
N LYS A 137 -13.80 2.55 5.97
CA LYS A 137 -12.40 2.94 6.16
C LYS A 137 -11.48 1.73 6.13
N ILE A 138 -10.25 1.92 5.69
CA ILE A 138 -9.20 0.91 5.64
C ILE A 138 -8.64 0.75 7.04
N SER A 139 -8.88 -0.41 7.68
CA SER A 139 -8.25 -0.78 8.95
C SER A 139 -6.96 -1.56 8.76
N ARG A 140 -6.80 -2.20 7.60
CA ARG A 140 -5.56 -2.88 7.24
C ARG A 140 -5.38 -2.88 5.73
N ARG A 141 -4.16 -2.64 5.28
CA ARG A 141 -3.71 -2.83 3.90
C ARG A 141 -2.47 -3.70 3.89
N GLU A 142 -2.54 -4.78 3.12
CA GLU A 142 -1.42 -5.67 2.84
C GLU A 142 -1.07 -5.58 1.35
N ILE A 143 0.15 -5.16 1.04
CA ILE A 143 0.62 -4.91 -0.33
C ILE A 143 1.65 -5.95 -0.72
N TYR A 144 1.34 -6.76 -1.72
CA TYR A 144 2.23 -7.80 -2.23
C TYR A 144 2.74 -7.39 -3.61
N LEU A 145 3.98 -6.91 -3.64
CA LEU A 145 4.70 -6.62 -4.88
C LEU A 145 5.15 -7.93 -5.54
N ASP A 146 4.96 -8.03 -6.86
CA ASP A 146 5.47 -9.16 -7.65
C ASP A 146 6.96 -8.94 -8.01
N GLN A 147 7.77 -8.60 -6.99
CA GLN A 147 9.22 -8.36 -7.08
C GLN A 147 9.93 -8.91 -5.83
N ASN A 148 11.04 -9.63 -6.04
CA ASN A 148 11.96 -10.00 -4.96
C ASN A 148 12.95 -8.86 -4.68
N VAL A 149 13.68 -8.43 -5.73
CA VAL A 149 14.52 -7.24 -5.67
C VAL A 149 13.72 -6.05 -6.19
N LEU A 150 13.65 -4.98 -5.39
CA LEU A 150 13.06 -3.73 -5.81
C LEU A 150 13.97 -3.06 -6.85
N LEU A 151 13.43 -2.86 -8.05
CA LEU A 151 14.19 -2.28 -9.17
C LEU A 151 14.21 -0.74 -9.13
N SER A 152 13.27 -0.13 -8.40
CA SER A 152 13.26 1.31 -8.19
C SER A 152 14.30 1.75 -7.17
N LYS A 153 14.86 2.95 -7.35
CA LYS A 153 15.81 3.56 -6.42
C LYS A 153 15.19 3.84 -5.04
N ASN A 154 13.86 4.00 -4.97
CA ASN A 154 13.13 4.31 -3.74
C ASN A 154 11.65 3.88 -3.82
N LEU A 155 10.97 3.89 -2.67
CA LEU A 155 9.52 3.70 -2.54
C LEU A 155 8.92 4.89 -1.78
N THR A 156 8.76 6.00 -2.49
CA THR A 156 8.18 7.25 -1.98
C THR A 156 6.67 7.36 -2.22
N ASN A 157 6.09 6.48 -3.04
CA ASN A 157 4.65 6.44 -3.33
C ASN A 157 3.90 5.49 -2.38
N PHE A 158 2.59 5.70 -2.28
CA PHE A 158 1.65 4.79 -1.62
C PHE A 158 1.02 3.84 -2.66
N PHE A 159 0.34 2.78 -2.19
CA PHE A 159 -0.26 1.69 -2.97
C PHE A 159 -1.67 1.36 -2.48
#